data_AF-A0A2B4R4N6-F1
#
_entry.id   AF-A0A2B4R4N6-F1
#
_cell.length_a   1.000
_cell.length_b   1.000
_cell.length_c   1.000
_cell.angle_alpha   90.00
_cell.angle_beta   90.00
_cell.angle_gamma   90.00
#
_symmetry.space_group_name_H-M   'P 1'
#
loop_
_entity.id
_entity.type
_entity.pdbx_description
1 polymer ?
#
loop_
_entity_poly.entity_id
_entity_poly.type
_entity_poly.pdbx_seq_one_letter_code
_entity_poly.pdbx_strand_id
1 'polypeptide(L)'
;MDRSASFADVNLSALTGNPVDQELGLYLALTTSPEVLARMEITNVCPTRKTNRGRPPTITASGSEEQKEKRFKSWNPPVTQPDERAKRIMLKEALRVVLTVIMKNHVFTFDNEIRKQIRGGPIGLKLTGVLAQIFMIWWDEKFATRLNELAIVMKMNKRYVDDINMAVQATPVGMRYKDGKTHMDERSVAEDQGISDDERTMTLIKQIGNDIHPSIQLEIDYPSKHQDGKLPILDLKVWMETKGEETDRQDEKASASVIMYEFYSKSMASKTVIHARSAVSWSTKRTVLTQEVLRVLLNCSRLLPWERVVENVNEMVLRMQYSGYSKKFRYEVVDSALKAFRARQRAERKGERPLHRPKEWRKVEREKEKSERKSNWYKRGGNESVIFVPATPNSRLRKEYQTEIKQQGFNIKVVEKAGIAIKRLLQKSDPFKPRQCGREDCPVCSTGGKGPCDRESVTYEIKCIQCNSVYVGETARSAYTRGKEHTKSLNNKEERSALWKHCKEKHNREVKQFRMDVTGVYHNDAMLRQITEGVRINNVNEDSLMNSKNEWNFFQIPRAVIDTS
;
A
#
# COMPACT_ATOMS: atom_id res chain seq x y z
N MET A 1 -29.43 -6.67 -5.22
CA MET A 1 -30.43 -5.73 -4.72
C MET A 1 -30.79 -6.20 -3.32
N ASP A 2 -30.23 -5.54 -2.31
CA ASP A 2 -30.91 -5.30 -1.04
C ASP A 2 -30.09 -4.22 -0.31
N ARG A 3 -30.38 -2.98 -0.68
CA ARG A 3 -29.90 -1.77 0.01
C ARG A 3 -31.03 -0.77 -0.04
N SER A 4 -32.13 -1.09 0.65
CA SER A 4 -32.94 -0.08 1.32
C SER A 4 -32.12 0.49 2.48
N ALA A 5 -31.01 1.17 2.15
CA ALA A 5 -30.40 2.09 3.08
C ALA A 5 -31.38 3.26 3.17
N SER A 6 -32.25 3.21 4.17
CA SER A 6 -32.94 4.37 4.69
C SER A 6 -31.94 5.53 4.72
N PHE A 7 -32.16 6.54 3.89
CA PHE A 7 -31.39 7.79 3.87
C PHE A 7 -31.60 8.63 5.14
N ALA A 8 -32.16 8.05 6.22
CA ALA A 8 -32.57 8.78 7.41
C ALA A 8 -31.43 9.12 8.36
N ASP A 9 -30.31 8.38 8.35
CA ASP A 9 -29.25 8.48 9.37
C ASP A 9 -27.91 8.98 8.82
N VAL A 10 -27.91 10.12 8.12
CA VAL A 10 -26.69 10.92 8.00
C VAL A 10 -26.53 11.67 9.33
N ASN A 11 -25.49 11.32 10.11
CA ASN A 11 -25.15 12.03 11.33
C ASN A 11 -24.66 13.45 10.96
N LEU A 12 -25.59 14.39 10.91
CA LEU A 12 -25.39 15.79 10.51
C LEU A 12 -24.67 16.62 11.58
N SER A 13 -24.41 16.08 12.77
CA SER A 13 -23.84 16.81 13.92
C SER A 13 -22.48 17.46 13.65
N ALA A 14 -21.70 16.96 12.68
CA ALA A 14 -20.44 17.59 12.26
C ALA A 14 -20.63 18.79 11.30
N LEU A 15 -21.83 18.97 10.76
CA LEU A 15 -22.20 20.01 9.79
C LEU A 15 -23.39 20.87 10.27
N THR A 16 -23.90 20.64 11.49
CA THR A 16 -25.03 21.38 12.05
C THR A 16 -24.70 21.87 13.46
N GLY A 17 -25.04 23.13 13.71
CA GLY A 17 -24.75 23.88 14.92
C GLY A 17 -25.14 25.33 14.69
N ASN A 18 -25.57 26.05 15.73
CA ASN A 18 -26.16 27.39 15.59
C ASN A 18 -25.32 28.36 14.72
N PRO A 19 -23.97 28.40 14.80
CA PRO A 19 -23.16 29.24 13.90
C PRO A 19 -23.18 28.78 12.43
N VAL A 20 -23.26 27.46 12.18
CA VAL A 20 -23.27 26.88 10.84
C VAL A 20 -24.62 27.10 10.16
N ASP A 21 -25.71 27.02 10.93
CA ASP A 21 -27.07 27.23 10.43
C ASP A 21 -27.30 28.68 9.97
N GLN A 22 -26.75 29.65 10.70
CA GLN A 22 -26.78 31.07 10.33
C GLN A 22 -25.99 31.37 9.05
N GLU A 23 -24.80 30.77 8.91
CA GLU A 23 -23.97 30.89 7.71
C GLU A 23 -24.62 30.24 6.49
N LEU A 24 -25.26 29.09 6.69
CA LEU A 24 -26.00 28.38 5.66
C LEU A 24 -27.21 29.19 5.18
N GLY A 25 -27.99 29.77 6.10
CA GLY A 25 -29.10 30.65 5.77
C GLY A 25 -28.63 31.87 4.99
N LEU A 26 -27.55 32.52 5.43
CA LEU A 26 -26.97 33.67 4.72
C LEU A 26 -26.49 33.28 3.32
N TYR A 27 -25.84 32.13 3.16
CA TYR A 27 -25.40 31.64 1.86
C TYR A 27 -26.59 31.45 0.90
N LEU A 28 -27.69 30.86 1.37
CA LEU A 28 -28.91 30.68 0.58
C LEU A 28 -29.57 32.01 0.22
N ALA A 29 -29.65 32.97 1.15
CA ALA A 29 -30.17 34.30 0.89
C ALA A 29 -29.37 35.08 -0.16
N LEU A 30 -28.06 34.79 -0.28
CA LEU A 30 -27.17 35.37 -1.28
C LEU A 30 -27.26 34.70 -2.66
N THR A 31 -27.54 33.39 -2.70
CA THR A 31 -27.35 32.58 -3.91
C THR A 31 -28.65 32.05 -4.53
N THR A 32 -29.76 32.13 -3.79
CA THR A 32 -31.05 31.60 -4.18
C THR A 32 -32.11 32.70 -4.16
N SER A 33 -33.02 32.69 -5.14
CA SER A 33 -34.06 33.72 -5.23
C SER A 33 -35.13 33.54 -4.13
N PRO A 34 -35.76 34.63 -3.65
CA PRO A 34 -36.79 34.56 -2.61
C PRO A 34 -37.97 33.63 -2.97
N GLU A 35 -38.33 33.52 -4.25
CA GLU A 35 -39.42 32.65 -4.72
C GLU A 35 -39.07 31.16 -4.58
N VAL A 36 -37.79 30.81 -4.76
CA VAL A 36 -37.31 29.43 -4.54
C VAL A 36 -37.32 29.09 -3.05
N LEU A 37 -36.86 30.02 -2.20
CA LEU A 37 -36.88 29.84 -0.74
C LEU A 37 -38.32 29.70 -0.21
N ALA A 38 -39.26 30.48 -0.76
CA ALA A 38 -40.67 30.41 -0.40
C ALA A 38 -41.31 29.08 -0.79
N ARG A 39 -41.04 28.57 -2.01
CA ARG A 39 -41.52 27.25 -2.45
C ARG A 39 -40.98 26.09 -1.62
N MET A 40 -39.82 26.27 -1.00
CA MET A 40 -39.19 25.27 -0.12
C MET A 40 -39.57 25.45 1.35
N GLU A 41 -40.39 26.45 1.68
CA GLU A 41 -40.83 26.77 3.05
C GLU A 41 -39.68 27.11 4.02
N ILE A 42 -38.55 27.63 3.50
CA ILE A 42 -37.36 27.97 4.30
C ILE A 42 -37.06 29.47 4.36
N THR A 43 -37.95 30.33 3.88
CA THR A 43 -37.76 31.80 3.91
C THR A 43 -37.56 32.32 5.33
N ASN A 44 -38.32 31.80 6.29
CA ASN A 44 -38.31 32.28 7.68
C ASN A 44 -37.02 31.93 8.44
N VAL A 45 -36.28 30.92 7.98
CA VAL A 45 -35.01 30.47 8.56
C VAL A 45 -33.80 31.06 7.84
N CYS A 46 -34.01 31.85 6.78
CA CYS A 46 -32.97 32.57 6.06
C CYS A 46 -33.03 34.07 6.41
N PRO A 47 -31.87 34.75 6.54
CA PRO A 47 -31.84 36.19 6.75
C PRO A 47 -32.37 36.94 5.52
N THR A 48 -33.04 38.07 5.74
CA THR A 48 -33.57 38.92 4.67
C THR A 48 -32.80 40.24 4.59
N ARG A 49 -32.75 40.85 3.40
CA ARG A 49 -31.99 42.10 3.21
C ARG A 49 -32.72 43.28 3.87
N LYS A 50 -31.99 44.11 4.64
CA LYS A 50 -32.56 45.32 5.27
C LYS A 50 -33.06 46.35 4.26
N THR A 51 -32.33 46.51 3.16
CA THR A 51 -32.64 47.51 2.12
C THR A 51 -32.38 46.93 0.74
N ASN A 52 -33.31 47.13 -0.20
CA ASN A 52 -33.12 46.71 -1.60
C ASN A 52 -32.39 47.76 -2.46
N ARG A 53 -31.97 48.88 -1.86
CA ARG A 53 -31.26 49.96 -2.54
C ARG A 53 -29.76 49.64 -2.62
N GLY A 54 -29.18 49.77 -3.82
CA GLY A 54 -27.74 49.57 -4.08
C GLY A 54 -27.33 48.12 -4.38
N ARG A 55 -26.04 47.93 -4.70
CA ARG A 55 -25.47 46.64 -5.12
C ARG A 55 -25.70 45.55 -4.06
N PRO A 56 -26.15 44.34 -4.44
CA PRO A 56 -26.29 43.23 -3.52
C PRO A 56 -24.95 42.89 -2.83
N PRO A 57 -24.96 42.53 -1.54
CA PRO A 57 -23.77 42.01 -0.88
C PRO A 57 -23.23 40.77 -1.61
N THR A 58 -21.91 40.60 -1.64
CA THR A 58 -21.25 39.43 -2.23
C THR A 58 -20.82 38.43 -1.16
N ILE A 59 -20.49 37.20 -1.57
CA ILE A 59 -19.91 36.20 -0.67
C ILE A 59 -18.53 36.68 -0.22
N THR A 60 -18.32 36.86 1.09
CA THR A 60 -17.05 37.24 1.70
C THR A 60 -16.66 36.23 2.78
N ALA A 61 -15.36 35.89 2.88
CA ALA A 61 -14.86 35.02 3.93
C ALA A 61 -14.80 35.77 5.27
N SER A 62 -15.20 35.11 6.36
CA SER A 62 -15.09 35.63 7.73
C SER A 62 -13.91 34.96 8.43
N GLY A 63 -12.72 35.56 8.31
CA GLY A 63 -11.51 35.13 9.01
C GLY A 63 -11.38 35.69 10.43
N SER A 64 -12.15 36.74 10.77
CA SER A 64 -12.21 37.36 12.09
C SER A 64 -13.65 37.71 12.50
N GLU A 65 -13.90 37.88 13.81
CA GLU A 65 -15.23 38.28 14.34
C GLU A 65 -15.68 39.66 13.82
N GLU A 66 -14.76 40.62 13.66
CA GLU A 66 -15.05 41.93 13.07
C GLU A 66 -15.56 41.81 11.62
N GLN A 67 -14.99 40.88 10.84
CA GLN A 67 -15.45 40.59 9.48
C GLN A 67 -16.83 39.92 9.47
N LYS A 68 -17.13 39.10 10.48
CA LYS A 68 -18.44 38.46 10.65
C LYS A 68 -19.53 39.49 10.94
N GLU A 69 -19.32 40.39 11.89
CA GLU A 69 -20.28 41.46 12.20
C GLU A 69 -20.56 42.36 10.98
N LYS A 70 -19.50 42.77 10.26
CA LYS A 70 -19.62 43.54 9.03
C LYS A 70 -20.44 42.82 7.96
N ARG A 71 -20.27 41.49 7.83
CA ARG A 71 -20.99 40.66 6.85
C ARG A 71 -22.48 40.55 7.14
N PHE A 72 -22.89 40.41 8.40
CA PHE A 72 -24.30 40.32 8.79
C PHE A 72 -25.00 41.69 8.94
N LYS A 73 -24.26 42.80 9.00
CA LYS A 73 -24.79 44.16 9.22
C LYS A 73 -25.95 44.54 8.29
N SER A 74 -25.88 44.15 7.01
CA SER A 74 -26.87 44.47 5.97
C SER A 74 -28.11 43.56 5.96
N TRP A 75 -28.16 42.59 6.88
CA TRP A 75 -29.18 41.54 6.92
C TRP A 75 -30.01 41.65 8.20
N ASN A 76 -31.30 41.35 8.08
CA ASN A 76 -32.16 41.04 9.20
C ASN A 76 -31.92 39.58 9.61
N PRO A 77 -31.89 39.28 10.92
CA PRO A 77 -31.81 37.90 11.38
C PRO A 77 -33.02 37.09 10.87
N PRO A 78 -32.87 35.76 10.74
CA PRO A 78 -33.99 34.89 10.43
C PRO A 78 -35.08 35.00 11.51
N VAL A 79 -36.34 34.83 11.11
CA VAL A 79 -37.52 34.93 11.98
C VAL A 79 -37.56 33.76 12.96
N THR A 80 -37.16 32.57 12.51
CA THR A 80 -37.13 31.35 13.32
C THR A 80 -35.80 30.63 13.20
N GLN A 81 -35.43 29.88 14.23
CA GLN A 81 -34.31 28.93 14.12
C GLN A 81 -34.75 27.70 13.31
N PRO A 82 -33.87 27.14 12.47
CA PRO A 82 -34.22 25.98 11.66
C PRO A 82 -34.33 24.72 12.52
N ASP A 83 -35.43 24.00 12.36
CA ASP A 83 -35.59 22.64 12.87
C ASP A 83 -34.79 21.64 12.00
N GLU A 84 -34.72 20.38 12.41
CA GLU A 84 -33.93 19.36 11.68
C GLU A 84 -34.41 19.15 10.23
N ARG A 85 -35.71 19.33 9.98
CA ARG A 85 -36.27 19.27 8.62
C ARG A 85 -35.78 20.44 7.78
N ALA A 86 -35.87 21.66 8.29
CA ALA A 86 -35.41 22.87 7.62
C ALA A 86 -33.91 22.81 7.36
N LYS A 87 -33.09 22.37 8.33
CA LYS A 87 -31.64 22.20 8.13
C LYS A 87 -31.31 21.25 6.97
N ARG A 88 -32.02 20.12 6.87
CA ARG A 88 -31.85 19.17 5.75
C ARG A 88 -32.19 19.80 4.40
N ILE A 89 -33.27 20.58 4.33
CA ILE A 89 -33.69 21.29 3.11
C ILE A 89 -32.67 22.37 2.74
N MET A 90 -32.25 23.19 3.71
CA MET A 90 -31.24 24.21 3.52
C MET A 90 -29.93 23.63 2.99
N LEU A 91 -29.44 22.54 3.60
CA LEU A 91 -28.21 21.88 3.17
C LEU A 91 -28.34 21.30 1.76
N LYS A 92 -29.45 20.63 1.46
CA LYS A 92 -29.75 20.11 0.11
C LYS A 92 -29.68 21.21 -0.93
N GLU A 93 -30.30 22.35 -0.65
CA GLU A 93 -30.36 23.47 -1.57
C GLU A 93 -28.99 24.16 -1.73
N ALA A 94 -28.26 24.33 -0.64
CA ALA A 94 -26.91 24.88 -0.69
C ALA A 94 -25.99 23.98 -1.51
N LEU A 95 -26.05 22.66 -1.31
CA LEU A 95 -25.32 21.69 -2.14
C LEU A 95 -25.75 21.80 -3.60
N ARG A 96 -27.05 21.89 -3.92
CA ARG A 96 -27.52 22.08 -5.30
C ARG A 96 -26.87 23.29 -5.96
N VAL A 97 -26.84 24.43 -5.28
CA VAL A 97 -26.20 25.66 -5.77
C VAL A 97 -24.70 25.44 -5.99
N VAL A 98 -23.98 24.96 -4.97
CA VAL A 98 -22.52 24.73 -5.03
C VAL A 98 -22.16 23.78 -6.17
N LEU A 99 -22.83 22.63 -6.26
CA LEU A 99 -22.61 21.65 -7.30
C LEU A 99 -22.90 22.23 -8.68
N THR A 100 -23.99 22.99 -8.83
CA THR A 100 -24.32 23.65 -10.11
C THR A 100 -23.24 24.64 -10.53
N VAL A 101 -22.75 25.46 -9.60
CA VAL A 101 -21.70 26.45 -9.88
C VAL A 101 -20.40 25.75 -10.28
N ILE A 102 -19.95 24.75 -9.52
CA ILE A 102 -18.71 24.04 -9.80
C ILE A 102 -18.80 23.33 -11.16
N MET A 103 -19.88 22.59 -11.40
CA MET A 103 -20.04 21.79 -12.61
C MET A 103 -20.28 22.63 -13.87
N LYS A 104 -20.86 23.83 -13.75
CA LYS A 104 -21.06 24.76 -14.88
C LYS A 104 -19.87 25.66 -15.18
N ASN A 105 -18.93 25.82 -14.26
CA ASN A 105 -17.83 26.79 -14.40
C ASN A 105 -16.45 26.14 -14.44
N HIS A 106 -16.37 24.92 -14.98
CA HIS A 106 -15.09 24.29 -15.22
C HIS A 106 -14.37 24.94 -16.41
N VAL A 107 -13.19 25.48 -16.16
CA VAL A 107 -12.32 26.16 -17.12
C VAL A 107 -10.94 25.54 -17.06
N PHE A 108 -10.31 25.31 -18.22
CA PHE A 108 -8.98 24.73 -18.33
C PHE A 108 -8.17 25.46 -19.39
N THR A 109 -6.84 25.40 -19.28
CA THR A 109 -5.93 25.96 -20.28
C THR A 109 -5.43 24.86 -21.20
N PHE A 110 -5.53 25.06 -22.50
CA PHE A 110 -4.95 24.19 -23.52
C PHE A 110 -4.37 25.06 -24.62
N ASP A 111 -3.11 24.81 -25.00
CA ASP A 111 -2.39 25.60 -26.00
C ASP A 111 -2.42 27.12 -25.71
N ASN A 112 -2.16 27.48 -24.45
CA ASN A 112 -2.25 28.86 -23.92
C ASN A 112 -3.62 29.55 -24.05
N GLU A 113 -4.66 28.84 -24.48
CA GLU A 113 -6.03 29.35 -24.54
C GLU A 113 -6.86 28.86 -23.35
N ILE A 114 -7.63 29.78 -22.76
CA ILE A 114 -8.59 29.48 -21.70
C ILE A 114 -9.88 28.96 -22.34
N ARG A 115 -10.25 27.72 -22.03
CA ARG A 115 -11.44 27.05 -22.57
C ARG A 115 -12.40 26.66 -21.45
N LYS A 116 -13.70 26.79 -21.70
CA LYS A 116 -14.77 26.37 -20.79
C LYS A 116 -15.34 25.02 -21.24
N GLN A 117 -15.40 24.05 -20.34
CA GLN A 117 -16.01 22.76 -20.64
C GLN A 117 -17.55 22.89 -20.64
N ILE A 118 -18.19 22.51 -21.75
CA ILE A 118 -19.64 22.62 -21.94
C ILE A 118 -20.40 21.31 -21.74
N ARG A 119 -19.72 20.16 -21.84
CA ARG A 119 -20.32 18.82 -21.77
C ARG A 119 -19.48 17.89 -20.89
N GLY A 120 -20.18 17.01 -20.17
CA GLY A 120 -19.58 16.10 -19.21
C GLY A 120 -19.03 16.81 -17.97
N GLY A 121 -18.52 16.03 -17.03
CA GLY A 121 -17.75 16.55 -15.91
C GLY A 121 -16.25 16.53 -16.19
N PRO A 122 -15.46 17.38 -15.52
CA PRO A 122 -14.01 17.37 -15.67
C PRO A 122 -13.36 16.11 -15.12
N ILE A 123 -12.46 15.51 -15.90
CA ILE A 123 -11.65 14.38 -15.47
C ILE A 123 -10.58 14.86 -14.48
N GLY A 124 -10.40 14.13 -13.38
CA GLY A 124 -9.44 14.48 -12.31
C GLY A 124 -10.06 15.26 -11.15
N LEU A 125 -11.25 15.85 -11.32
CA LEU A 125 -11.97 16.45 -10.20
C LEU A 125 -12.65 15.36 -9.37
N LYS A 126 -12.28 15.25 -8.08
CA LYS A 126 -12.86 14.26 -7.16
C LYS A 126 -14.40 14.36 -7.07
N LEU A 127 -14.94 15.58 -7.13
CA LEU A 127 -16.37 15.82 -7.10
C LEU A 127 -17.09 15.17 -8.30
N THR A 128 -16.52 15.30 -9.50
CA THR A 128 -17.06 14.68 -10.71
C THR A 128 -17.16 13.18 -10.58
N GLY A 129 -16.13 12.53 -10.04
CA GLY A 129 -16.15 11.08 -9.81
C GLY A 129 -17.28 10.65 -8.86
N VAL A 130 -17.53 11.41 -7.79
CA VAL A 130 -18.63 11.13 -6.84
C VAL A 130 -20.00 11.33 -7.50
N LEU A 131 -20.19 12.42 -8.24
CA LEU A 131 -21.45 12.70 -8.93
C LEU A 131 -21.74 11.66 -10.02
N ALA A 132 -20.72 11.30 -10.82
CA ALA A 132 -20.84 10.25 -11.82
C ALA A 132 -21.25 8.93 -11.17
N GLN A 133 -20.63 8.55 -10.05
CA GLN A 133 -21.00 7.34 -9.33
C GLN A 133 -22.47 7.36 -8.86
N ILE A 134 -22.95 8.47 -8.29
CA ILE A 134 -24.35 8.61 -7.88
C ILE A 134 -25.29 8.49 -9.08
N PHE A 135 -24.97 9.17 -10.18
CA PHE A 135 -25.75 9.14 -11.40
C PHE A 135 -25.80 7.73 -12.01
N MET A 136 -24.67 7.02 -12.06
CA MET A 136 -24.62 5.65 -12.58
C MET A 136 -25.35 4.65 -11.69
N ILE A 137 -25.39 4.85 -10.36
CA ILE A 137 -26.21 4.01 -9.45
C ILE A 137 -27.70 4.18 -9.79
N TRP A 138 -28.17 5.42 -9.94
CA TRP A 138 -29.55 5.69 -10.35
C TRP A 138 -29.86 5.08 -11.72
N TRP A 139 -28.95 5.25 -12.69
CA TRP A 139 -29.11 4.71 -14.03
C TRP A 139 -29.17 3.17 -14.01
N ASP A 140 -28.30 2.51 -13.23
CA ASP A 140 -28.29 1.04 -13.07
C ASP A 140 -29.60 0.53 -12.47
N GLU A 141 -30.15 1.22 -11.48
CA GLU A 141 -31.44 0.89 -10.89
C GLU A 141 -32.55 1.00 -11.94
N LYS A 142 -32.60 2.10 -12.69
CA LYS A 142 -33.59 2.28 -13.76
C LYS A 142 -33.45 1.25 -14.86
N PHE A 143 -32.22 0.93 -15.25
CA PHE A 143 -31.93 -0.05 -16.27
C PHE A 143 -32.36 -1.45 -15.85
N ALA A 144 -32.02 -1.88 -14.62
CA ALA A 144 -32.44 -3.16 -14.10
C ALA A 144 -33.97 -3.26 -13.96
N THR A 145 -34.64 -2.20 -13.48
CA THR A 145 -36.11 -2.15 -13.40
C THR A 145 -36.73 -2.30 -14.78
N ARG A 146 -36.23 -1.58 -15.79
CA ARG A 146 -36.77 -1.63 -17.15
C ARG A 146 -36.57 -3.00 -17.80
N LEU A 147 -35.42 -3.64 -17.63
CA LEU A 147 -35.22 -5.00 -18.13
C LEU A 147 -36.19 -6.00 -17.50
N ASN A 148 -36.45 -5.87 -16.19
CA ASN A 148 -37.43 -6.71 -15.49
C ASN A 148 -38.86 -6.48 -15.99
N GLU A 149 -39.28 -5.22 -16.18
CA GLU A 149 -40.59 -4.86 -16.75
C GLU A 149 -40.81 -5.44 -18.15
N LEU A 150 -39.73 -5.53 -18.94
CA LEU A 150 -39.72 -6.10 -20.29
C LEU A 150 -39.54 -7.63 -20.32
N ALA A 151 -39.57 -8.29 -19.15
CA ALA A 151 -39.36 -9.73 -18.99
C ALA A 151 -38.02 -10.26 -19.54
N ILE A 152 -36.99 -9.42 -19.61
CA ILE A 152 -35.64 -9.81 -20.04
C ILE A 152 -34.89 -10.39 -18.83
N VAL A 153 -34.59 -11.69 -18.87
CA VAL A 153 -33.97 -12.40 -17.74
C VAL A 153 -32.47 -12.11 -17.68
N MET A 154 -32.09 -11.18 -16.81
CA MET A 154 -30.71 -10.82 -16.52
C MET A 154 -30.16 -11.65 -15.33
N LYS A 155 -29.21 -12.55 -15.58
CA LYS A 155 -28.60 -13.42 -14.56
C LYS A 155 -27.44 -12.74 -13.83
N MET A 156 -26.70 -11.86 -14.52
CA MET A 156 -25.60 -11.10 -13.95
C MET A 156 -25.61 -9.67 -14.51
N ASN A 157 -25.38 -8.70 -13.63
CA ASN A 157 -25.08 -7.32 -13.98
C ASN A 157 -24.06 -6.76 -12.98
N LYS A 158 -22.84 -6.50 -13.45
CA LYS A 158 -21.72 -6.02 -12.61
C LYS A 158 -21.05 -4.84 -13.28
N ARG A 159 -21.13 -3.68 -12.63
CA ARG A 159 -20.41 -2.48 -13.02
C ARG A 159 -18.94 -2.51 -12.57
N TYR A 160 -18.05 -2.15 -13.48
CA TYR A 160 -16.65 -1.87 -13.20
C TYR A 160 -16.29 -0.50 -13.75
N VAL A 161 -16.25 0.51 -12.88
CA VAL A 161 -16.06 1.92 -13.29
C VAL A 161 -17.12 2.29 -14.33
N ASP A 162 -16.73 2.50 -15.58
CA ASP A 162 -17.61 2.89 -16.67
C ASP A 162 -18.23 1.68 -17.39
N ASP A 163 -17.61 0.49 -17.28
CA ASP A 163 -18.04 -0.74 -17.96
C ASP A 163 -19.15 -1.48 -17.20
N ILE A 164 -19.99 -2.21 -17.95
CA ILE A 164 -21.03 -3.09 -17.42
C ILE A 164 -20.84 -4.49 -17.99
N ASN A 165 -20.56 -5.45 -17.11
CA ASN A 165 -20.49 -6.87 -17.46
C ASN A 165 -21.84 -7.53 -17.20
N MET A 166 -22.45 -8.06 -18.26
CA MET A 166 -23.78 -8.66 -18.21
C MET A 166 -23.75 -10.13 -18.63
N ALA A 167 -24.59 -10.95 -17.99
CA ALA A 167 -24.98 -12.26 -18.49
C ALA A 167 -26.50 -12.29 -18.55
N VAL A 168 -27.04 -12.45 -19.76
CA VAL A 168 -28.47 -12.31 -20.05
C VAL A 168 -28.92 -13.55 -20.83
N GLN A 169 -30.15 -13.99 -20.57
CA GLN A 169 -30.78 -15.02 -21.38
C GLN A 169 -31.08 -14.46 -22.77
N ALA A 170 -30.80 -15.25 -23.81
CA ALA A 170 -31.06 -14.84 -25.19
C ALA A 170 -32.52 -14.43 -25.37
N THR A 171 -32.76 -13.28 -26.00
CA THR A 171 -34.11 -12.83 -26.32
C THR A 171 -34.69 -13.62 -27.49
N PRO A 172 -36.02 -13.83 -27.55
CA PRO A 172 -36.67 -14.44 -28.69
C PRO A 172 -36.34 -13.75 -30.01
N VAL A 173 -36.38 -14.52 -31.09
CA VAL A 173 -36.24 -14.05 -32.47
C VAL A 173 -37.45 -13.17 -32.82
N GLY A 174 -37.25 -12.06 -33.52
CA GLY A 174 -38.28 -11.09 -33.88
C GLY A 174 -38.66 -10.09 -32.78
N MET A 175 -38.03 -10.16 -31.60
CA MET A 175 -38.27 -9.21 -30.51
C MET A 175 -37.63 -7.85 -30.84
N ARG A 176 -38.42 -6.77 -30.75
CA ARG A 176 -37.99 -5.38 -31.00
C ARG A 176 -38.41 -4.47 -29.87
N TYR A 177 -37.68 -3.36 -29.67
CA TYR A 177 -37.96 -2.34 -28.66
C TYR A 177 -38.34 -1.02 -29.32
N LYS A 178 -39.49 -0.47 -28.93
CA LYS A 178 -39.97 0.84 -29.40
C LYS A 178 -40.86 1.49 -28.34
N ASP A 179 -40.69 2.79 -28.14
CA ASP A 179 -41.51 3.62 -27.25
C ASP A 179 -41.68 3.03 -25.83
N GLY A 180 -40.59 2.51 -25.26
CA GLY A 180 -40.59 1.95 -23.91
C GLY A 180 -41.14 0.54 -23.77
N LYS A 181 -41.57 -0.11 -24.85
CA LYS A 181 -42.15 -1.46 -24.84
C LYS A 181 -41.46 -2.39 -25.83
N THR A 182 -41.54 -3.68 -25.54
CA THR A 182 -41.13 -4.73 -26.46
C THR A 182 -42.33 -5.29 -27.21
N HIS A 183 -42.14 -5.65 -28.47
CA HIS A 183 -43.14 -6.31 -29.29
C HIS A 183 -42.47 -7.37 -30.16
N MET A 184 -43.26 -8.36 -30.57
CA MET A 184 -42.84 -9.36 -31.55
C MET A 184 -43.21 -8.86 -32.92
N ASP A 185 -42.23 -8.74 -33.81
CA ASP A 185 -42.43 -8.43 -35.22
C ASP A 185 -42.13 -9.67 -36.06
N GLU A 186 -43.18 -10.25 -36.65
CA GLU A 186 -43.09 -11.47 -37.46
C GLU A 186 -42.24 -11.27 -38.72
N ARG A 187 -42.16 -10.05 -39.26
CA ARG A 187 -41.33 -9.75 -40.45
C ARG A 187 -39.85 -9.77 -40.11
N SER A 188 -39.52 -9.25 -38.93
CA SER A 188 -38.18 -9.26 -38.36
C SER A 188 -37.67 -10.67 -38.01
N VAL A 189 -38.53 -11.68 -37.90
CA VAL A 189 -38.10 -13.06 -37.63
C VAL A 189 -37.21 -13.61 -38.75
N ALA A 190 -37.52 -13.28 -40.01
CA ALA A 190 -36.70 -13.65 -41.15
C ALA A 190 -35.37 -12.87 -41.18
N GLU A 191 -35.37 -11.60 -40.76
CA GLU A 191 -34.16 -10.77 -40.69
C GLU A 191 -33.19 -11.22 -39.61
N ASP A 192 -33.71 -11.76 -38.51
CA ASP A 192 -32.91 -12.31 -37.42
C ASP A 192 -32.29 -13.67 -37.78
N GLN A 193 -32.66 -14.29 -38.91
CA GLN A 193 -32.02 -15.52 -39.40
C GLN A 193 -30.57 -15.24 -39.79
N GLY A 194 -29.63 -15.91 -39.11
CA GLY A 194 -28.19 -15.73 -39.30
C GLY A 194 -27.55 -14.71 -38.35
N ILE A 195 -28.35 -14.00 -37.54
CA ILE A 195 -27.84 -13.16 -36.46
C ILE A 195 -27.70 -14.00 -35.21
N SER A 196 -26.51 -13.98 -34.59
CA SER A 196 -26.25 -14.69 -33.35
C SER A 196 -27.12 -14.17 -32.18
N ASP A 197 -27.45 -15.07 -31.25
CA ASP A 197 -28.32 -14.76 -30.11
C ASP A 197 -27.80 -13.61 -29.23
N ASP A 198 -26.49 -13.54 -29.02
CA ASP A 198 -25.84 -12.50 -28.23
C ASP A 198 -25.83 -11.15 -28.95
N GLU A 199 -25.60 -11.12 -30.26
CA GLU A 199 -25.71 -9.90 -31.07
C GLU A 199 -27.11 -9.29 -31.02
N ARG A 200 -28.14 -10.12 -31.26
CA ARG A 200 -29.54 -9.69 -31.21
C ARG A 200 -29.90 -9.14 -29.83
N THR A 201 -29.58 -9.91 -28.80
CA THR A 201 -29.89 -9.57 -27.40
C THR A 201 -29.19 -8.28 -26.97
N MET A 202 -27.89 -8.14 -27.26
CA MET A 202 -27.12 -6.96 -26.86
C MET A 202 -27.52 -5.70 -27.63
N THR A 203 -27.94 -5.83 -28.89
CA THR A 203 -28.46 -4.70 -29.67
C THR A 203 -29.77 -4.17 -29.08
N LEU A 204 -30.67 -5.06 -28.67
CA LEU A 204 -31.91 -4.70 -27.98
C LEU A 204 -31.61 -4.00 -26.64
N ILE A 205 -30.69 -4.56 -25.86
CA ILE A 205 -30.27 -4.00 -24.57
C ILE A 205 -29.67 -2.60 -24.74
N LYS A 206 -28.87 -2.37 -25.79
CA LYS A 206 -28.31 -1.05 -26.12
C LYS A 206 -29.41 -0.02 -26.33
N GLN A 207 -30.45 -0.36 -27.08
CA GLN A 207 -31.58 0.54 -27.33
C GLN A 207 -32.30 0.89 -26.04
N ILE A 208 -32.61 -0.12 -25.21
CA ILE A 208 -33.27 0.06 -23.91
C ILE A 208 -32.45 0.95 -22.98
N GLY A 209 -31.13 0.74 -22.91
CA GLY A 209 -30.26 1.52 -22.04
C GLY A 209 -30.09 2.97 -22.49
N ASN A 210 -30.02 3.20 -23.81
CA ASN A 210 -29.93 4.55 -24.38
C ASN A 210 -31.22 5.36 -24.18
N ASP A 211 -32.38 4.71 -24.11
CA ASP A 211 -33.67 5.37 -23.86
C ASP A 211 -33.79 5.97 -22.44
N ILE A 212 -33.03 5.47 -21.46
CA ILE A 212 -33.16 5.89 -20.06
C ILE A 212 -32.80 7.35 -19.85
N HIS A 213 -31.72 7.82 -20.49
CA HIS A 213 -31.28 9.20 -20.35
C HIS A 213 -30.42 9.65 -21.53
N PRO A 214 -30.69 10.83 -22.14
CA PRO A 214 -30.02 11.29 -23.37
C PRO A 214 -28.52 11.56 -23.22
N SER A 215 -28.00 11.66 -21.99
CA SER A 215 -26.57 11.87 -21.74
C SER A 215 -25.73 10.58 -21.76
N ILE A 216 -26.36 9.41 -21.84
CA ILE A 216 -25.68 8.11 -21.85
C ILE A 216 -25.87 7.48 -23.22
N GLN A 217 -24.76 7.07 -23.82
CA GLN A 217 -24.74 6.29 -25.04
C GLN A 217 -23.92 5.03 -24.78
N LEU A 218 -24.58 3.89 -24.80
CA LEU A 218 -23.96 2.60 -24.58
C LEU A 218 -23.27 2.11 -25.85
N GLU A 219 -22.07 1.59 -25.65
CA GLU A 219 -21.39 0.72 -26.60
C GLU A 219 -21.55 -0.73 -26.13
N ILE A 220 -21.69 -1.65 -27.09
CA ILE A 220 -21.85 -3.07 -26.79
C ILE A 220 -20.72 -3.87 -27.44
N ASP A 221 -20.33 -4.90 -26.73
CA ASP A 221 -19.40 -5.93 -27.17
C ASP A 221 -19.92 -7.29 -26.72
N TYR A 222 -19.73 -8.32 -27.53
CA TYR A 222 -20.31 -9.65 -27.33
C TYR A 222 -19.43 -10.72 -28.00
N PRO A 223 -19.47 -11.97 -27.51
CA PRO A 223 -18.63 -13.06 -28.02
C PRO A 223 -18.62 -13.23 -29.54
N SER A 224 -19.78 -13.27 -30.20
CA SER A 224 -19.90 -13.52 -31.65
C SER A 224 -19.34 -12.40 -32.54
N LYS A 225 -19.06 -11.22 -31.98
CA LYS A 225 -18.40 -10.12 -32.70
C LYS A 225 -16.92 -10.42 -32.97
N HIS A 226 -16.32 -11.34 -32.23
CA HIS A 226 -14.91 -11.71 -32.33
C HIS A 226 -14.75 -13.02 -33.12
N GLN A 227 -13.68 -13.12 -33.91
CA GLN A 227 -13.44 -14.29 -34.78
C GLN A 227 -13.35 -15.63 -34.04
N ASP A 228 -12.89 -15.61 -32.78
CA ASP A 228 -12.76 -16.80 -31.94
C ASP A 228 -13.99 -17.04 -31.05
N GLY A 229 -15.04 -16.22 -31.19
CA GLY A 229 -16.25 -16.31 -30.37
C GLY A 229 -16.00 -15.99 -28.90
N LYS A 230 -14.97 -15.20 -28.56
CA LYS A 230 -14.60 -14.89 -27.17
C LYS A 230 -14.47 -13.39 -26.95
N LEU A 231 -15.13 -12.91 -25.90
CA LEU A 231 -15.15 -11.50 -25.51
C LEU A 231 -13.92 -11.13 -24.66
N PRO A 232 -13.03 -10.23 -25.11
CA PRO A 232 -11.91 -9.77 -24.30
C PRO A 232 -12.37 -8.77 -23.22
N ILE A 233 -12.19 -9.14 -21.95
CA ILE A 233 -12.46 -8.29 -20.78
C ILE A 233 -11.18 -8.17 -19.95
N LEU A 234 -10.53 -7.00 -20.01
CA LEU A 234 -9.23 -6.76 -19.35
C LEU A 234 -8.19 -7.84 -19.70
N ASP A 235 -7.77 -8.64 -18.71
CA ASP A 235 -6.81 -9.73 -18.82
C ASP A 235 -7.48 -11.11 -19.06
N LEU A 236 -8.75 -11.11 -19.48
CA LEU A 236 -9.55 -12.31 -19.71
C LEU A 236 -10.12 -12.33 -21.13
N LYS A 237 -10.29 -13.53 -21.68
CA LYS A 237 -11.22 -13.82 -22.76
C LYS A 237 -12.36 -14.66 -22.20
N VAL A 238 -13.59 -14.24 -22.42
CA VAL A 238 -14.79 -14.79 -21.76
C VAL A 238 -15.79 -15.27 -22.82
N TRP A 239 -16.41 -16.43 -22.62
CA TRP A 239 -17.46 -16.97 -23.48
C TRP A 239 -18.45 -17.82 -22.67
N MET A 240 -19.57 -18.18 -23.30
CA MET A 240 -20.56 -19.11 -22.74
C MET A 240 -20.34 -20.50 -23.32
N GLU A 241 -20.38 -21.53 -22.48
CA GLU A 241 -20.28 -22.93 -22.90
C GLU A 241 -21.38 -23.74 -22.22
N THR A 242 -22.12 -24.54 -22.99
CA THR A 242 -23.14 -25.45 -22.45
C THR A 242 -22.47 -26.77 -22.08
N LYS A 243 -22.50 -27.13 -20.79
CA LYS A 243 -22.02 -28.42 -20.31
C LYS A 243 -23.21 -29.30 -19.93
N GLY A 244 -23.24 -30.53 -20.44
CA GLY A 244 -24.19 -31.55 -19.98
C GLY A 244 -23.73 -32.12 -18.64
N GLU A 245 -24.65 -32.31 -17.71
CA GLU A 245 -24.40 -33.21 -16.58
C GLU A 245 -24.44 -34.65 -17.11
N GLU A 246 -23.31 -35.36 -17.03
CA GLU A 246 -23.32 -36.83 -17.09
C GLU A 246 -23.83 -37.33 -15.75
N THR A 247 -25.15 -37.42 -15.61
CA THR A 247 -25.79 -38.21 -14.56
C THR A 247 -26.21 -39.55 -15.17
N ASP A 248 -25.79 -40.66 -14.56
CA ASP A 248 -26.17 -42.04 -14.89
C ASP A 248 -27.66 -42.35 -14.65
N ARG A 249 -28.53 -41.34 -14.65
CA ARG A 249 -29.97 -41.48 -14.43
C ARG A 249 -30.70 -40.93 -15.65
N GLN A 250 -31.53 -41.77 -16.25
CA GLN A 250 -32.32 -41.53 -17.47
C GLN A 250 -33.40 -40.44 -17.35
N ASP A 251 -33.28 -39.51 -16.39
CA ASP A 251 -34.23 -38.42 -16.21
C ASP A 251 -33.57 -37.12 -16.69
N GLU A 252 -34.15 -36.55 -17.76
CA GLU A 252 -33.90 -35.22 -18.35
C GLU A 252 -32.52 -34.58 -18.07
N LYS A 253 -31.60 -34.72 -19.04
CA LYS A 253 -30.30 -34.03 -19.04
C LYS A 253 -30.47 -32.52 -18.88
N ALA A 254 -30.31 -32.00 -17.66
CA ALA A 254 -30.21 -30.58 -17.41
C ALA A 254 -28.86 -30.07 -17.97
N SER A 255 -28.88 -29.47 -19.15
CA SER A 255 -27.71 -28.79 -19.71
C SER A 255 -27.53 -27.44 -19.02
N ALA A 256 -26.39 -27.22 -18.34
CA ALA A 256 -26.09 -25.97 -17.66
C ALA A 256 -25.15 -25.11 -18.52
N SER A 257 -25.54 -23.87 -18.80
CA SER A 257 -24.67 -22.87 -19.44
C SER A 257 -23.72 -22.25 -18.40
N VAL A 258 -22.41 -22.36 -18.65
CA VAL A 258 -21.37 -21.89 -17.74
C VAL A 258 -20.56 -20.78 -18.41
N ILE A 259 -20.22 -19.74 -17.63
CA ILE A 259 -19.28 -18.71 -18.06
C ILE A 259 -17.86 -19.27 -18.00
N MET A 260 -17.24 -19.40 -19.15
CA MET A 260 -15.86 -19.85 -19.31
C MET A 260 -14.95 -18.65 -19.54
N TYR A 261 -13.72 -18.75 -19.06
CA TYR A 261 -12.72 -17.72 -19.26
C TYR A 261 -11.30 -18.28 -19.28
N GLU A 262 -10.42 -17.59 -20.00
CA GLU A 262 -8.98 -17.85 -20.02
C GLU A 262 -8.17 -16.56 -20.01
N PHE A 263 -6.88 -16.67 -19.72
CA PHE A 263 -6.00 -15.51 -19.68
C PHE A 263 -5.88 -14.88 -21.06
N TYR A 264 -5.91 -13.56 -21.11
CA TYR A 264 -5.76 -12.81 -22.35
C TYR A 264 -4.77 -11.66 -22.17
N SER A 265 -3.97 -11.43 -23.21
CA SER A 265 -3.14 -10.25 -23.34
C SER A 265 -3.43 -9.57 -24.67
N LYS A 266 -3.65 -8.26 -24.64
CA LYS A 266 -3.90 -7.49 -25.86
C LYS A 266 -2.70 -7.57 -26.81
N SER A 267 -2.94 -7.55 -28.12
CA SER A 267 -1.90 -7.62 -29.15
C SER A 267 -0.84 -6.53 -29.03
N MET A 268 -1.21 -5.34 -28.54
CA MET A 268 -0.29 -4.23 -28.28
C MET A 268 0.48 -4.33 -26.95
N ALA A 269 0.21 -5.34 -26.13
CA ALA A 269 0.95 -5.54 -24.89
C ALA A 269 2.42 -5.86 -25.19
N SER A 270 3.33 -5.33 -24.37
CA SER A 270 4.76 -5.56 -24.59
C SER A 270 5.09 -7.05 -24.53
N LYS A 271 5.74 -7.57 -25.57
CA LYS A 271 6.25 -8.95 -25.57
C LYS A 271 7.42 -9.16 -24.60
N THR A 272 8.08 -8.08 -24.17
CA THR A 272 9.13 -8.14 -23.16
C THR A 272 8.55 -8.13 -21.75
N VAL A 273 9.19 -8.87 -20.86
CA VAL A 273 9.12 -8.65 -19.41
C VAL A 273 10.36 -7.90 -18.92
N ILE A 274 10.44 -7.54 -17.63
CA ILE A 274 11.63 -6.92 -17.02
C ILE A 274 12.89 -7.63 -17.50
N HIS A 275 13.78 -6.92 -18.20
CA HIS A 275 14.93 -7.56 -18.84
C HIS A 275 15.89 -8.17 -17.81
N ALA A 276 16.49 -9.31 -18.12
CA ALA A 276 17.43 -9.99 -17.22
C ALA A 276 18.65 -9.11 -16.87
N ARG A 277 19.08 -8.24 -17.80
CA ARG A 277 20.18 -7.27 -17.61
C ARG A 277 19.79 -5.97 -16.91
N SER A 278 18.52 -5.78 -16.51
CA SER A 278 18.12 -4.56 -15.81
C SER A 278 18.76 -4.45 -14.42
N ALA A 279 18.85 -3.24 -13.87
CA ALA A 279 19.38 -2.99 -12.53
C ALA A 279 18.50 -3.56 -11.39
N VAL A 280 17.32 -4.11 -11.70
CA VAL A 280 16.42 -4.70 -10.71
C VAL A 280 17.04 -5.96 -10.11
N SER A 281 16.94 -6.11 -8.78
CA SER A 281 17.49 -7.26 -8.07
C SER A 281 16.91 -8.60 -8.57
N TRP A 282 17.71 -9.66 -8.52
CA TRP A 282 17.27 -11.01 -8.91
C TRP A 282 16.09 -11.53 -8.09
N SER A 283 16.02 -11.16 -6.81
CA SER A 283 14.90 -11.51 -5.93
C SER A 283 13.59 -10.84 -6.38
N THR A 284 13.67 -9.54 -6.70
CA THR A 284 12.53 -8.77 -7.21
C THR A 284 12.08 -9.32 -8.57
N LYS A 285 13.01 -9.56 -9.50
CA LYS A 285 12.71 -10.16 -10.82
C LYS A 285 11.97 -11.49 -10.68
N ARG A 286 12.51 -12.39 -9.85
CA ARG A 286 11.88 -13.70 -9.57
C ARG A 286 10.48 -13.54 -9.00
N THR A 287 10.31 -12.66 -8.02
CA THR A 287 9.02 -12.41 -7.36
C THR A 287 7.98 -11.88 -8.35
N VAL A 288 8.33 -10.84 -9.12
CA VAL A 288 7.43 -10.25 -10.13
C VAL A 288 7.02 -11.28 -11.16
N LEU A 289 7.98 -11.98 -11.76
CA LEU A 289 7.69 -12.99 -12.80
C LEU A 289 6.89 -14.19 -12.25
N THR A 290 7.12 -14.57 -10.99
CA THR A 290 6.31 -15.61 -10.32
C THR A 290 4.87 -15.15 -10.13
N GLN A 291 4.64 -13.88 -9.75
CA GLN A 291 3.28 -13.34 -9.64
C GLN A 291 2.61 -13.21 -11.00
N GLU A 292 3.35 -12.89 -12.06
CA GLU A 292 2.79 -12.84 -13.43
C GLU A 292 2.34 -14.22 -13.91
N VAL A 293 3.15 -15.28 -13.73
CA VAL A 293 2.71 -16.65 -14.04
C VAL A 293 1.52 -17.06 -13.17
N LEU A 294 1.53 -16.69 -11.89
CA LEU A 294 0.41 -16.97 -11.00
C LEU A 294 -0.86 -16.22 -11.41
N ARG A 295 -0.76 -15.01 -11.94
CA ARG A 295 -1.87 -14.25 -12.52
C ARG A 295 -2.48 -14.98 -13.71
N VAL A 296 -1.65 -15.48 -14.63
CA VAL A 296 -2.09 -16.31 -15.77
C VAL A 296 -2.87 -17.53 -15.29
N LEU A 297 -2.33 -18.27 -14.31
CA LEU A 297 -2.98 -19.46 -13.75
C LEU A 297 -4.33 -19.15 -13.08
N LEU A 298 -4.45 -18.01 -12.39
CA LEU A 298 -5.68 -17.58 -11.73
C LEU A 298 -6.72 -17.05 -12.71
N ASN A 299 -6.29 -16.55 -13.87
CA ASN A 299 -7.14 -16.03 -14.91
C ASN A 299 -7.60 -17.11 -15.91
N CYS A 300 -7.50 -18.39 -15.54
CA CYS A 300 -8.06 -19.50 -16.31
C CYS A 300 -9.15 -20.20 -15.51
N SER A 301 -10.28 -20.49 -16.16
CA SER A 301 -11.40 -21.19 -15.55
C SER A 301 -10.97 -22.57 -15.06
N ARG A 302 -11.57 -23.04 -13.96
CA ARG A 302 -11.31 -24.38 -13.40
C ARG A 302 -11.74 -25.50 -14.32
N LEU A 303 -12.70 -25.22 -15.20
CA LEU A 303 -13.26 -26.16 -16.15
C LEU A 303 -12.52 -26.14 -17.49
N LEU A 304 -11.52 -25.27 -17.64
CA LEU A 304 -10.72 -25.17 -18.84
C LEU A 304 -9.75 -26.37 -18.90
N PRO A 305 -9.62 -27.06 -20.05
CA PRO A 305 -8.63 -28.11 -20.22
C PRO A 305 -7.22 -27.63 -19.85
N TRP A 306 -6.45 -28.48 -19.18
CA TRP A 306 -5.14 -28.09 -18.65
C TRP A 306 -4.16 -27.71 -19.77
N GLU A 307 -4.31 -28.31 -20.94
CA GLU A 307 -3.53 -28.03 -22.16
C GLU A 307 -3.62 -26.55 -22.55
N ARG A 308 -4.81 -25.95 -22.48
CA ARG A 308 -5.04 -24.52 -22.74
C ARG A 308 -4.41 -23.64 -21.68
N VAL A 309 -4.43 -24.06 -20.42
CA VAL A 309 -3.73 -23.34 -19.35
C VAL A 309 -2.21 -23.35 -19.60
N VAL A 310 -1.69 -24.48 -20.06
CA VAL A 310 -0.27 -24.65 -20.40
C VAL A 310 0.13 -23.76 -21.58
N GLU A 311 -0.70 -23.62 -22.60
CA GLU A 311 -0.48 -22.67 -23.72
C GLU A 311 -0.22 -21.24 -23.20
N ASN A 312 -1.10 -20.74 -22.32
CA ASN A 312 -0.99 -19.41 -21.74
C ASN A 312 0.27 -19.23 -20.87
N VAL A 313 0.64 -20.26 -20.09
CA VAL A 313 1.88 -20.23 -19.29
C VAL A 313 3.12 -20.28 -20.19
N ASN A 314 3.08 -21.07 -21.27
CA ASN A 314 4.17 -21.17 -22.24
C ASN A 314 4.44 -19.83 -22.92
N GLU A 315 3.40 -19.07 -23.26
CA GLU A 315 3.59 -17.70 -23.78
C GLU A 315 4.38 -16.84 -22.81
N MET A 316 4.06 -16.88 -21.51
CA MET A 316 4.80 -16.16 -20.48
C MET A 316 6.27 -16.64 -20.38
N VAL A 317 6.51 -17.94 -20.51
CA VAL A 317 7.86 -18.54 -20.53
C VAL A 317 8.66 -18.10 -21.77
N LEU A 318 8.02 -17.95 -22.92
CA LEU A 318 8.62 -17.41 -24.14
C LEU A 318 8.98 -15.93 -23.97
N ARG A 319 8.10 -15.13 -23.34
CA ARG A 319 8.41 -13.72 -23.02
C ARG A 319 9.61 -13.60 -22.08
N MET A 320 9.73 -14.47 -21.08
CA MET A 320 10.94 -14.54 -20.24
C MET A 320 12.19 -14.94 -21.05
N GLN A 321 12.05 -15.86 -22.01
CA GLN A 321 13.17 -16.23 -22.88
C GLN A 321 13.67 -15.03 -23.68
N TYR A 322 12.72 -14.32 -24.30
CA TYR A 322 12.99 -13.14 -25.10
C TYR A 322 13.66 -12.03 -24.28
N SER A 323 13.28 -11.89 -23.01
CA SER A 323 13.91 -10.95 -22.06
C SER A 323 15.25 -11.41 -21.47
N GLY A 324 15.85 -12.50 -21.98
CA GLY A 324 17.20 -12.95 -21.64
C GLY A 324 17.33 -13.85 -20.41
N TYR A 325 16.24 -14.45 -19.92
CA TYR A 325 16.29 -15.35 -18.77
C TYR A 325 16.68 -16.79 -19.17
N SER A 326 17.58 -17.39 -18.39
CA SER A 326 18.03 -18.77 -18.61
C SER A 326 16.92 -19.80 -18.40
N LYS A 327 17.05 -20.97 -19.03
CA LYS A 327 16.10 -22.10 -18.87
C LYS A 327 15.88 -22.46 -17.39
N LYS A 328 16.96 -22.52 -16.60
CA LYS A 328 16.92 -22.78 -15.16
C LYS A 328 16.07 -21.75 -14.42
N PHE A 329 16.29 -20.46 -14.68
CA PHE A 329 15.55 -19.39 -14.02
C PHE A 329 14.05 -19.46 -14.36
N ARG A 330 13.71 -19.68 -15.64
CA ARG A 330 12.33 -19.83 -16.09
C ARG A 330 11.62 -21.00 -15.41
N TYR A 331 12.29 -22.15 -15.30
CA TYR A 331 11.77 -23.31 -14.57
C TYR A 331 11.49 -22.98 -13.10
N GLU A 332 12.43 -22.34 -12.41
CA GLU A 332 12.27 -21.98 -10.99
C GLU A 332 11.10 -21.01 -10.75
N VAL A 333 10.86 -20.09 -11.69
CA VAL A 333 9.71 -19.16 -11.64
C VAL A 333 8.40 -19.92 -11.80
N VAL A 334 8.29 -20.79 -12.81
CA VAL A 334 7.08 -21.59 -13.07
C VAL A 334 6.79 -22.55 -11.92
N ASP A 335 7.79 -23.26 -11.41
CA ASP A 335 7.65 -24.17 -10.26
C ASP A 335 7.17 -23.42 -9.00
N SER A 336 7.74 -22.24 -8.74
CA SER A 336 7.32 -21.38 -7.63
C SER A 336 5.86 -20.93 -7.78
N ALA A 337 5.44 -20.56 -9.00
CA ALA A 337 4.08 -20.13 -9.29
C ALA A 337 3.08 -21.29 -9.14
N LEU A 338 3.41 -22.48 -9.65
CA LEU A 338 2.58 -23.68 -9.50
C LEU A 338 2.42 -24.11 -8.04
N LYS A 339 3.51 -24.06 -7.25
CA LYS A 339 3.45 -24.31 -5.79
C LYS A 339 2.53 -23.31 -5.10
N ALA A 340 2.63 -22.03 -5.43
CA ALA A 340 1.76 -20.99 -4.88
C ALA A 340 0.29 -21.18 -5.29
N PHE A 341 0.04 -21.55 -6.56
CA PHE A 341 -1.30 -21.82 -7.08
C PHE A 341 -1.95 -23.02 -6.36
N ARG A 342 -1.25 -24.15 -6.26
CA ARG A 342 -1.70 -25.34 -5.52
C ARG A 342 -1.93 -25.05 -4.03
N ALA A 343 -1.11 -24.20 -3.42
CA ALA A 343 -1.34 -23.75 -2.05
C ALA A 343 -2.64 -22.96 -1.90
N ARG A 344 -2.95 -22.05 -2.85
CA ARG A 344 -4.22 -21.29 -2.85
C ARG A 344 -5.43 -22.20 -3.08
N GLN A 345 -5.35 -23.16 -4.01
CA GLN A 345 -6.41 -24.14 -4.23
C GLN A 345 -6.67 -25.00 -2.97
N ARG A 346 -5.62 -25.41 -2.27
CA ARG A 346 -5.76 -26.14 -1.00
C ARG A 346 -6.43 -25.30 0.08
N ALA A 347 -6.03 -24.03 0.24
CA ALA A 347 -6.63 -23.13 1.21
C ALA A 347 -8.13 -22.87 0.93
N GLU A 348 -8.51 -22.80 -0.35
CA GLU A 348 -9.91 -22.68 -0.74
C GLU A 348 -10.71 -23.95 -0.44
N ARG A 349 -10.19 -25.13 -0.78
CA ARG A 349 -10.86 -26.41 -0.47
C ARG A 349 -11.07 -26.63 1.03
N LYS A 350 -10.18 -26.07 1.86
CA LYS A 350 -10.31 -26.09 3.32
C LYS A 350 -11.23 -25.00 3.88
N GLY A 351 -11.74 -24.10 3.04
CA GLY A 351 -12.54 -22.95 3.48
C GLY A 351 -11.73 -21.83 4.18
N GLU A 352 -10.40 -21.95 4.28
CA GLU A 352 -9.53 -20.97 4.94
C GLU A 352 -9.49 -19.64 4.16
N ARG A 353 -9.47 -19.72 2.83
CA ARG A 353 -9.32 -18.56 1.96
C ARG A 353 -9.88 -18.81 0.56
N PRO A 354 -10.85 -17.99 0.09
CA PRO A 354 -11.31 -18.03 -1.30
C PRO A 354 -10.17 -17.74 -2.29
N LEU A 355 -10.17 -18.43 -3.43
CA LEU A 355 -9.18 -18.23 -4.49
C LEU A 355 -9.27 -16.81 -5.05
N HIS A 356 -10.49 -16.41 -5.45
CA HIS A 356 -10.85 -15.04 -5.78
C HIS A 356 -11.54 -14.42 -4.58
N ARG A 357 -10.90 -13.44 -3.95
CA ARG A 357 -11.40 -12.82 -2.72
C ARG A 357 -12.51 -11.82 -3.08
N PRO A 358 -13.79 -12.06 -2.70
CA PRO A 358 -14.84 -11.07 -2.91
C PRO A 358 -14.57 -9.82 -2.07
N LYS A 359 -15.22 -8.72 -2.45
CA LYS A 359 -15.09 -7.43 -1.74
C LYS A 359 -15.38 -7.55 -0.25
N GLU A 360 -16.28 -8.46 0.15
CA GLU A 360 -16.72 -8.59 1.53
C GLU A 360 -15.85 -9.53 2.37
N TRP A 361 -14.92 -10.25 1.73
CA TRP A 361 -13.98 -11.12 2.43
C TRP A 361 -13.12 -10.31 3.42
N ARG A 362 -13.18 -10.71 4.71
CA ARG A 362 -12.47 -10.07 5.83
C ARG A 362 -12.59 -8.55 5.82
N LYS A 363 -13.75 -7.99 5.46
CA LYS A 363 -13.92 -6.53 5.31
C LYS A 363 -13.63 -5.79 6.61
N VAL A 364 -14.27 -6.20 7.71
CA VAL A 364 -14.12 -5.59 9.04
C VAL A 364 -12.67 -5.65 9.50
N GLU A 365 -12.04 -6.82 9.41
CA GLU A 365 -10.63 -6.99 9.77
C GLU A 365 -9.70 -6.12 8.91
N ARG A 366 -9.94 -6.04 7.60
CA ARG A 366 -9.15 -5.17 6.70
C ARG A 366 -9.33 -3.68 7.03
N GLU A 367 -10.51 -3.26 7.44
CA GLU A 367 -10.78 -1.88 7.85
C GLU A 367 -10.06 -1.56 9.16
N LYS A 368 -10.10 -2.49 10.13
CA LYS A 368 -9.32 -2.40 11.37
C LYS A 368 -7.82 -2.31 11.09
N GLU A 369 -7.28 -3.24 10.29
CA GLU A 369 -5.87 -3.25 9.87
C GLU A 369 -5.47 -1.94 9.15
N LYS A 370 -6.35 -1.37 8.32
CA LYS A 370 -6.09 -0.07 7.66
C LYS A 370 -6.06 1.09 8.65
N SER A 371 -6.95 1.09 9.63
CA SER A 371 -6.97 2.11 10.70
C SER A 371 -5.71 2.01 11.56
N GLU A 372 -5.35 0.80 11.98
CA GLU A 372 -4.15 0.51 12.75
C GLU A 372 -2.87 0.84 11.99
N ARG A 373 -2.82 0.65 10.67
CA ARG A 373 -1.67 1.08 9.86
C ARG A 373 -1.48 2.59 9.85
N LYS A 374 -2.56 3.38 9.97
CA LYS A 374 -2.44 4.84 10.09
C LYS A 374 -1.89 5.24 11.45
N SER A 375 -2.28 4.56 12.53
CA SER A 375 -1.75 4.85 13.86
C SER A 375 -0.34 4.30 14.06
N ASN A 376 -0.04 3.13 13.49
CA ASN A 376 1.24 2.43 13.65
C ASN A 376 2.22 2.64 12.48
N TRP A 377 2.02 3.67 11.63
CA TRP A 377 2.88 3.91 10.46
C TRP A 377 4.37 4.08 10.81
N TYR A 378 4.66 4.55 12.03
CA TYR A 378 6.00 4.76 12.57
C TYR A 378 6.62 3.49 13.19
N LYS A 379 5.80 2.46 13.49
CA LYS A 379 6.31 1.16 13.95
C LYS A 379 6.98 0.50 12.75
N ARG A 380 8.28 0.75 12.59
CA ARG A 380 9.09 0.23 11.48
C ARG A 380 8.84 -1.26 11.33
N GLY A 381 8.31 -1.65 10.17
CA GLY A 381 8.20 -3.05 9.78
C GLY A 381 9.57 -3.71 9.79
N GLY A 382 9.78 -4.60 10.75
CA GLY A 382 11.03 -5.30 11.00
C GLY A 382 10.78 -6.38 12.04
N ASN A 383 11.71 -7.30 12.23
CA ASN A 383 11.60 -8.26 13.32
C ASN A 383 12.00 -7.55 14.62
N GLU A 384 11.25 -7.76 15.69
CA GLU A 384 11.53 -7.24 17.05
C GLU A 384 12.89 -7.73 17.55
N SER A 385 13.26 -8.96 17.19
CA SER A 385 14.55 -9.56 17.53
C SER A 385 14.98 -10.59 16.48
N VAL A 386 16.24 -11.03 16.59
CA VAL A 386 16.83 -12.08 15.75
C VAL A 386 17.41 -13.18 16.66
N ILE A 387 16.97 -14.41 16.45
CA ILE A 387 17.52 -15.60 17.12
C ILE A 387 18.42 -16.34 16.14
N PHE A 388 19.60 -16.71 16.62
CA PHE A 388 20.59 -17.45 15.86
C PHE A 388 20.59 -18.94 16.23
N VAL A 389 20.27 -19.81 15.27
CA VAL A 389 20.25 -21.28 15.44
C VAL A 389 21.38 -21.95 14.68
N PRO A 390 21.87 -23.13 15.10
CA PRO A 390 22.80 -23.93 14.30
C PRO A 390 22.23 -24.26 12.91
N ALA A 391 23.10 -24.29 11.89
CA ALA A 391 22.69 -24.70 10.54
C ALA A 391 22.40 -26.21 10.53
N THR A 392 21.24 -26.60 9.99
CA THR A 392 20.83 -28.01 9.87
C THR A 392 20.50 -28.37 8.43
N PRO A 393 20.62 -29.65 8.00
CA PRO A 393 20.22 -30.06 6.66
C PRO A 393 18.79 -29.59 6.34
N ASN A 394 18.60 -29.02 5.14
CA ASN A 394 17.33 -28.46 4.66
C ASN A 394 16.75 -27.32 5.52
N SER A 395 17.56 -26.69 6.37
CA SER A 395 17.16 -25.66 7.35
C SER A 395 15.99 -26.10 8.23
N ARG A 396 15.98 -27.38 8.64
CA ARG A 396 14.88 -27.98 9.42
C ARG A 396 14.64 -27.23 10.71
N LEU A 397 15.69 -27.05 11.53
CA LEU A 397 15.60 -26.40 12.84
C LEU A 397 15.11 -24.96 12.73
N ARG A 398 15.61 -24.20 11.74
CA ARG A 398 15.15 -22.84 11.44
C ARG A 398 13.66 -22.81 11.12
N LYS A 399 13.15 -23.75 10.31
CA LYS A 399 11.74 -23.81 9.91
C LYS A 399 10.82 -24.12 11.09
N GLU A 400 11.23 -25.07 11.94
CA GLU A 400 10.47 -25.45 13.14
C GLU A 400 10.37 -24.27 14.12
N TYR A 401 11.50 -23.66 14.51
CA TYR A 401 11.51 -22.47 15.38
C TYR A 401 10.71 -21.31 14.80
N GLN A 402 10.87 -21.03 13.50
CA GLN A 402 10.16 -19.93 12.87
C GLN A 402 8.65 -20.17 12.81
N THR A 403 8.21 -21.44 12.77
CA THR A 403 6.79 -21.81 12.80
C THR A 403 6.22 -21.61 14.20
N GLU A 404 6.91 -22.10 15.22
CA GLU A 404 6.49 -21.96 16.63
C GLU A 404 6.41 -20.48 17.05
N ILE A 405 7.45 -19.70 16.78
CA ILE A 405 7.49 -18.25 17.09
C ILE A 405 6.31 -17.51 16.44
N LYS A 406 5.94 -17.88 15.21
CA LYS A 406 4.79 -17.30 14.51
C LYS A 406 3.45 -17.70 15.12
N GLN A 407 3.32 -18.94 15.61
CA GLN A 407 2.11 -19.39 16.29
C GLN A 407 1.89 -18.62 17.59
N GLN A 408 2.96 -18.29 18.30
CA GLN A 408 2.94 -17.49 19.52
C GLN A 408 2.78 -15.97 19.26
N GLY A 409 2.74 -15.54 18.00
CA GLY A 409 2.51 -14.13 17.63
C GLY A 409 3.72 -13.21 17.77
N PHE A 410 4.92 -13.74 18.06
CA PHE A 410 6.14 -12.95 18.17
C PHE A 410 6.73 -12.64 16.80
N ASN A 411 7.25 -11.43 16.64
CA ASN A 411 7.88 -10.99 15.40
C ASN A 411 9.41 -11.18 15.46
N ILE A 412 9.85 -12.43 15.65
CA ILE A 412 11.28 -12.77 15.80
C ILE A 412 11.77 -13.51 14.55
N LYS A 413 12.92 -13.07 14.00
CA LYS A 413 13.56 -13.73 12.86
C LYS A 413 14.49 -14.84 13.32
N VAL A 414 14.33 -16.02 12.77
CA VAL A 414 15.29 -17.12 12.98
C VAL A 414 16.30 -17.16 11.84
N VAL A 415 17.57 -17.00 12.18
CA VAL A 415 18.71 -16.99 11.25
C VAL A 415 19.66 -18.12 11.61
N GLU A 416 20.13 -18.86 10.61
CA GLU A 416 21.15 -19.88 10.83
C GLU A 416 22.51 -19.22 11.03
N LYS A 417 23.28 -19.68 12.03
CA LYS A 417 24.68 -19.30 12.21
C LYS A 417 25.48 -19.90 11.06
N ALA A 418 25.66 -19.13 10.00
CA ALA A 418 26.70 -19.42 9.02
C ALA A 418 28.06 -19.08 9.66
N GLY A 419 29.05 -19.96 9.47
CA GLY A 419 30.43 -19.65 9.82
C GLY A 419 30.97 -18.45 9.03
N ILE A 420 32.23 -18.10 9.27
CA ILE A 420 32.90 -17.04 8.49
C ILE A 420 32.89 -17.46 7.02
N ALA A 421 32.31 -16.62 6.16
CA ALA A 421 32.27 -16.90 4.72
C ALA A 421 33.70 -17.10 4.21
N ILE A 422 33.92 -18.17 3.43
CA ILE A 422 35.24 -18.49 2.83
C ILE A 422 35.81 -17.27 2.09
N LYS A 423 34.95 -16.52 1.39
CA LYS A 423 35.31 -15.26 0.73
C LYS A 423 36.02 -14.27 1.68
N ARG A 424 35.59 -14.16 2.93
CA ARG A 424 36.18 -13.25 3.93
C ARG A 424 37.52 -13.76 4.48
N LEU A 425 37.74 -15.08 4.43
CA LEU A 425 39.04 -15.68 4.77
C LEU A 425 40.05 -15.51 3.62
N LEU A 426 39.59 -15.64 2.37
CA LEU A 426 40.45 -15.59 1.19
C LEU A 426 40.69 -14.16 0.66
N GLN A 427 39.71 -13.26 0.78
CA GLN A 427 39.77 -11.93 0.21
C GLN A 427 39.98 -10.87 1.29
N LYS A 428 41.17 -10.26 1.30
CA LYS A 428 41.40 -8.97 1.98
C LYS A 428 40.93 -7.86 1.05
N SER A 429 40.22 -6.86 1.59
CA SER A 429 39.74 -5.71 0.82
C SER A 429 40.89 -4.90 0.21
N ASP A 430 42.04 -4.88 0.88
CA ASP A 430 43.28 -4.35 0.36
C ASP A 430 44.44 -5.28 0.78
N PRO A 431 45.05 -6.03 -0.15
CA PRO A 431 46.17 -6.93 0.15
C PRO A 431 47.48 -6.19 0.45
N PHE A 432 47.58 -4.90 0.11
CA PHE A 432 48.79 -4.09 0.29
C PHE A 432 48.68 -3.08 1.43
N LYS A 433 47.56 -3.05 2.17
CA LYS A 433 47.41 -2.11 3.30
C LYS A 433 48.53 -2.33 4.33
N PRO A 434 49.41 -1.32 4.55
CA PRO A 434 50.46 -1.45 5.54
C PRO A 434 49.85 -1.60 6.94
N ARG A 435 50.46 -2.46 7.77
CA ARG A 435 49.98 -2.70 9.14
C ARG A 435 50.23 -1.51 10.07
N GLN A 436 51.16 -0.63 9.72
CA GLN A 436 51.54 0.54 10.50
C GLN A 436 51.25 1.82 9.70
N CYS A 437 50.93 2.91 10.39
CA CYS A 437 50.58 4.18 9.76
C CYS A 437 51.78 5.04 9.32
N GLY A 438 53.02 4.58 9.57
CA GLY A 438 54.25 5.28 9.21
C GLY A 438 54.58 6.51 10.07
N ARG A 439 53.80 6.81 11.12
CA ARG A 439 54.04 7.93 12.03
C ARG A 439 54.92 7.50 13.21
N GLU A 440 56.01 8.21 13.44
CA GLU A 440 56.94 7.95 14.55
C GLU A 440 56.29 8.17 15.93
N ASP A 441 55.36 9.13 16.03
CA ASP A 441 54.70 9.52 17.28
C ASP A 441 53.39 8.77 17.55
N CYS A 442 53.06 7.71 16.80
CA CYS A 442 51.79 7.01 16.95
C CYS A 442 51.80 6.01 18.12
N PRO A 443 51.05 6.23 19.21
CA PRO A 443 51.15 5.37 20.41
C PRO A 443 50.65 3.94 20.22
N VAL A 444 49.92 3.65 19.14
CA VAL A 444 49.50 2.28 18.78
C VAL A 444 50.57 1.59 17.95
N CYS A 445 51.13 2.26 16.94
CA CYS A 445 52.09 1.63 16.03
C CYS A 445 53.53 1.61 16.56
N SER A 446 53.97 2.67 17.24
CA SER A 446 55.35 2.79 17.75
C SER A 446 55.62 1.90 18.96
N THR A 447 54.57 1.55 19.72
CA THR A 447 54.67 0.71 20.93
C THR A 447 54.43 -0.79 20.66
N GLY A 448 54.30 -1.19 19.38
CA GLY A 448 54.01 -2.57 18.98
C GLY A 448 52.57 -3.01 19.30
N GLY A 449 51.65 -2.06 19.44
CA GLY A 449 50.23 -2.30 19.67
C GLY A 449 49.50 -2.88 18.45
N LYS A 450 48.32 -3.44 18.71
CA LYS A 450 47.47 -4.12 17.73
C LYS A 450 46.27 -3.25 17.37
N GLY A 451 45.84 -3.35 16.11
CA GLY A 451 44.59 -2.76 15.62
C GLY A 451 44.74 -1.41 14.93
N PRO A 452 43.65 -0.87 14.36
CA PRO A 452 43.71 0.29 13.47
C PRO A 452 43.81 1.61 14.24
N CYS A 453 44.93 2.32 14.12
CA CYS A 453 45.14 3.60 14.80
C CYS A 453 44.35 4.78 14.19
N ASP A 454 43.93 4.65 12.93
CA ASP A 454 43.25 5.66 12.12
C ASP A 454 41.72 5.63 12.24
N ARG A 455 41.16 4.55 12.78
CA ARG A 455 39.71 4.36 12.88
C ARG A 455 39.12 5.13 14.05
N GLU A 456 38.00 5.79 13.78
CA GLU A 456 37.15 6.47 14.76
C GLU A 456 36.20 5.50 15.47
N SER A 457 35.63 5.95 16.59
CA SER A 457 34.67 5.19 17.39
C SER A 457 35.23 3.83 17.84
N VAL A 458 36.28 3.87 18.64
CA VAL A 458 37.03 2.69 19.06
C VAL A 458 37.03 2.51 20.58
N THR A 459 37.14 1.26 21.01
CA THR A 459 37.57 0.92 22.37
C THR A 459 39.03 0.49 22.32
N TYR A 460 39.82 0.91 23.31
CA TYR A 460 41.25 0.63 23.38
C TYR A 460 41.64 0.25 24.81
N GLU A 461 42.79 -0.40 24.92
CA GLU A 461 43.45 -0.67 26.18
C GLU A 461 44.89 -0.11 26.15
N ILE A 462 45.36 0.43 27.27
CA ILE A 462 46.73 0.90 27.46
C ILE A 462 47.35 0.08 28.57
N LYS A 463 48.47 -0.59 28.29
CA LYS A 463 49.16 -1.52 29.19
C LYS A 463 50.50 -0.96 29.61
N CYS A 464 50.78 -0.94 30.91
CA CYS A 464 52.14 -0.69 31.42
C CYS A 464 53.04 -1.87 31.07
N ILE A 465 54.17 -1.61 30.41
CA ILE A 465 55.08 -2.69 29.97
C ILE A 465 55.75 -3.38 31.17
N GLN A 466 55.91 -2.69 32.31
CA GLN A 466 56.64 -3.22 33.47
C GLN A 466 55.78 -4.08 34.40
N CYS A 467 54.54 -3.67 34.67
CA CYS A 467 53.67 -4.34 35.66
C CYS A 467 52.36 -4.88 35.07
N ASN A 468 52.17 -4.80 33.75
CA ASN A 468 50.97 -5.27 33.04
C ASN A 468 49.63 -4.68 33.52
N SER A 469 49.64 -3.59 34.29
CA SER A 469 48.40 -2.88 34.63
C SER A 469 47.76 -2.29 33.38
N VAL A 470 46.43 -2.31 33.32
CA VAL A 470 45.63 -2.02 32.13
C VAL A 470 44.68 -0.85 32.40
N TYR A 471 44.70 0.16 31.52
CA TYR A 471 43.67 1.17 31.40
C TYR A 471 42.79 0.81 30.21
N VAL A 472 41.49 0.77 30.39
CA VAL A 472 40.52 0.53 29.31
C VAL A 472 39.79 1.84 29.04
N GLY A 473 39.64 2.23 27.78
CA GLY A 473 38.91 3.46 27.45
C GLY A 473 38.17 3.36 26.12
N GLU A 474 37.18 4.23 25.95
CA GLU A 474 36.54 4.49 24.66
C GLU A 474 36.92 5.86 24.08
N THR A 475 36.79 5.98 22.77
CA THR A 475 36.76 7.29 22.13
C THR A 475 35.93 7.30 20.86
N ALA A 476 35.19 8.39 20.63
CA ALA A 476 34.59 8.68 19.34
C ALA A 476 35.64 9.03 18.27
N ARG A 477 36.83 9.52 18.67
CA ARG A 477 37.92 9.94 17.77
C ARG A 477 38.83 8.76 17.41
N SER A 478 39.88 9.02 16.63
CA SER A 478 40.86 7.99 16.32
C SER A 478 41.69 7.57 17.55
N ALA A 479 42.08 6.30 17.60
CA ALA A 479 43.01 5.81 18.63
C ALA A 479 44.34 6.58 18.62
N TYR A 480 44.82 7.01 17.45
CA TYR A 480 46.00 7.88 17.36
C TYR A 480 45.80 9.20 18.11
N THR A 481 44.71 9.91 17.85
CA THR A 481 44.42 11.21 18.48
C THR A 481 44.30 11.04 19.99
N ARG A 482 43.53 10.05 20.46
CA ARG A 482 43.32 9.81 21.89
C ARG A 482 44.59 9.30 22.59
N GLY A 483 45.36 8.44 21.94
CA GLY A 483 46.63 7.97 22.45
C GLY A 483 47.61 9.13 22.66
N LYS A 484 47.69 10.07 21.70
CA LYS A 484 48.59 11.22 21.79
C LYS A 484 48.24 12.14 22.95
N GLU A 485 46.95 12.29 23.26
CA GLU A 485 46.50 13.00 24.47
C GLU A 485 47.00 12.32 25.75
N HIS A 486 46.84 11.00 25.85
CA HIS A 486 47.34 10.23 26.99
C HIS A 486 48.86 10.36 27.15
N THR A 487 49.62 10.26 26.05
CA THR A 487 51.08 10.46 26.05
C THR A 487 51.46 11.88 26.46
N LYS A 488 50.75 12.90 25.96
CA LYS A 488 51.00 14.31 26.33
C LYS A 488 50.73 14.56 27.81
N SER A 489 49.60 14.09 28.33
CA SER A 489 49.25 14.24 29.75
C SER A 489 50.20 13.47 30.67
N LEU A 490 50.73 12.32 30.23
CA LEU A 490 51.79 11.59 30.94
C LEU A 490 53.10 12.39 30.99
N ASN A 491 53.55 12.93 29.86
CA ASN A 491 54.80 13.71 29.78
C ASN A 491 54.73 15.01 30.58
N ASN A 492 53.56 15.66 30.59
CA ASN A 492 53.30 16.86 31.38
C ASN A 492 53.08 16.58 32.87
N LYS A 493 53.10 15.31 33.30
CA LYS A 493 52.88 14.89 34.70
C LYS A 493 51.55 15.42 35.27
N GLU A 494 50.50 15.43 34.44
CA GLU A 494 49.18 15.94 34.82
C GLU A 494 48.54 15.03 35.89
N GLU A 495 48.14 15.59 37.03
CA GLU A 495 47.51 14.85 38.14
C GLU A 495 46.19 14.16 37.74
N ARG A 496 45.56 14.55 36.62
CA ARG A 496 44.35 13.92 36.09
C ARG A 496 44.63 12.70 35.20
N SER A 497 45.86 12.48 34.77
CA SER A 497 46.22 11.35 33.89
C SER A 497 46.26 10.04 34.67
N ALA A 498 45.43 9.07 34.25
CA ALA A 498 45.45 7.72 34.82
C ALA A 498 46.83 7.07 34.70
N LEU A 499 47.53 7.31 33.59
CA LEU A 499 48.89 6.79 33.35
C LEU A 499 49.93 7.42 34.29
N TRP A 500 49.81 8.71 34.58
CA TRP A 500 50.73 9.40 35.51
C TRP A 500 50.47 8.99 36.96
N LYS A 501 49.20 8.91 37.38
CA LYS A 501 48.83 8.39 38.71
C LYS A 501 49.42 7.00 38.94
N HIS A 502 49.29 6.13 37.95
CA HIS A 502 49.90 4.80 37.99
C HIS A 502 51.43 4.85 38.16
N CYS A 503 52.14 5.72 37.43
CA CYS A 503 53.59 5.90 37.58
C CYS A 503 53.97 6.44 38.97
N LYS A 504 53.16 7.35 39.52
CA LYS A 504 53.35 7.96 40.85
C LYS A 504 53.18 6.93 41.98
N GLU A 505 52.22 6.02 41.84
CA GLU A 505 51.88 5.02 42.86
C GLU A 505 52.71 3.74 42.76
N LYS A 506 52.92 3.20 41.55
CA LYS A 506 53.57 1.88 41.36
C LYS A 506 55.01 1.95 40.84
N HIS A 507 55.51 3.11 40.43
CA HIS A 507 56.82 3.25 39.79
C HIS A 507 57.68 4.41 40.33
N ASN A 508 57.54 4.77 41.61
CA ASN A 508 58.38 5.79 42.28
C ASN A 508 58.46 7.13 41.52
N ARG A 509 57.38 7.53 40.84
CA ARG A 509 57.29 8.77 40.04
C ARG A 509 58.19 8.81 38.79
N GLU A 510 58.73 7.66 38.37
CA GLU A 510 59.42 7.54 37.09
C GLU A 510 58.42 7.30 35.96
N VAL A 511 58.56 8.04 34.85
CA VAL A 511 57.73 7.86 33.67
C VAL A 511 58.10 6.53 33.00
N LYS A 512 57.15 5.60 32.91
CA LYS A 512 57.32 4.30 32.25
C LYS A 512 56.69 4.26 30.86
N GLN A 513 57.10 3.26 30.07
CA GLN A 513 56.57 3.02 28.74
C GLN A 513 55.25 2.25 28.80
N PHE A 514 54.31 2.67 27.94
CA PHE A 514 52.98 2.08 27.81
C PHE A 514 52.73 1.62 26.38
N ARG A 515 51.99 0.52 26.21
CA ARG A 515 51.53 0.02 24.91
C ARG A 515 50.03 0.23 24.77
N MET A 516 49.58 0.75 23.62
CA MET A 516 48.16 0.95 23.33
C MET A 516 47.66 -0.05 22.27
N ASP A 517 46.62 -0.81 22.59
CA ASP A 517 45.98 -1.77 21.70
C ASP A 517 44.52 -1.34 21.40
N VAL A 518 44.12 -1.32 20.13
CA VAL A 518 42.72 -1.11 19.72
C VAL A 518 41.98 -2.43 19.78
N THR A 519 40.90 -2.45 20.56
CA THR A 519 40.21 -3.69 20.92
C THR A 519 38.86 -3.89 20.22
N GLY A 520 38.28 -2.82 19.67
CA GLY A 520 37.04 -2.86 18.90
C GLY A 520 36.82 -1.57 18.10
N VAL A 521 36.08 -1.66 17.00
CA VAL A 521 35.68 -0.53 16.14
C VAL A 521 34.16 -0.57 15.95
N TYR A 522 33.48 0.53 16.26
CA TYR A 522 32.02 0.61 16.37
C TYR A 522 31.47 1.72 15.48
N HIS A 523 31.20 1.39 14.21
CA HIS A 523 30.67 2.36 13.25
C HIS A 523 29.23 2.75 13.60
N ASN A 524 29.00 4.05 13.86
CA ASN A 524 27.68 4.63 14.15
C ASN A 524 26.92 4.03 15.35
N ASP A 525 27.63 3.37 16.26
CA ASP A 525 27.03 2.73 17.44
C ASP A 525 27.77 3.14 18.72
N ALA A 526 27.43 4.33 19.22
CA ALA A 526 28.01 4.88 20.44
C ALA A 526 27.61 4.10 21.70
N MET A 527 26.38 3.60 21.73
CA MET A 527 25.86 2.85 22.87
C MET A 527 26.59 1.51 23.03
N LEU A 528 26.76 0.75 21.94
CA LEU A 528 27.50 -0.51 21.99
C LEU A 528 28.98 -0.31 22.36
N ARG A 529 29.57 0.81 21.92
CA ARG A 529 30.95 1.18 22.28
C ARG A 529 31.10 1.40 23.79
N GLN A 530 30.22 2.18 24.40
CA GLN A 530 30.19 2.45 25.84
C GLN A 530 29.87 1.18 26.66
N ILE A 531 28.90 0.38 26.22
CA ILE A 531 28.60 -0.92 26.85
C ILE A 531 29.83 -1.83 26.82
N THR A 532 30.54 -1.89 25.68
CA THR A 532 31.71 -2.76 25.56
C THR A 532 32.87 -2.29 26.45
N GLU A 533 33.08 -0.98 26.58
CA GLU A 533 34.03 -0.43 27.56
C GLU A 533 33.67 -0.87 28.97
N GLY A 534 32.42 -0.68 29.41
CA GLY A 534 31.97 -1.07 30.75
C GLY A 534 32.12 -2.57 31.01
N VAL A 535 31.78 -3.42 30.04
CA VAL A 535 31.98 -4.87 30.14
C VAL A 535 33.48 -5.22 30.24
N ARG A 536 34.34 -4.54 29.48
CA ARG A 536 35.79 -4.79 29.51
C ARG A 536 36.42 -4.35 30.83
N ILE A 537 36.05 -3.18 31.35
CA ILE A 537 36.49 -2.71 32.66
C ILE A 537 36.13 -3.76 33.74
N ASN A 538 34.90 -4.26 33.72
CA ASN A 538 34.42 -5.27 34.67
C ASN A 538 35.08 -6.66 34.52
N ASN A 539 35.73 -6.94 33.40
CA ASN A 539 36.40 -8.22 33.15
C ASN A 539 37.91 -8.15 33.45
N VAL A 540 38.47 -6.97 33.74
CA VAL A 540 39.86 -6.81 34.17
C VAL A 540 39.94 -7.01 35.68
N ASN A 541 40.99 -7.69 36.16
CA ASN A 541 41.22 -7.88 37.60
C ASN A 541 41.46 -6.52 38.29
N GLU A 542 40.79 -6.26 39.42
CA GLU A 542 40.83 -4.98 40.15
C GLU A 542 42.26 -4.54 40.47
N ASP A 543 43.16 -5.45 40.86
CA ASP A 543 44.55 -5.13 41.22
C ASP A 543 45.40 -4.61 40.05
N SER A 544 44.94 -4.91 38.82
CA SER A 544 45.60 -4.56 37.57
C SER A 544 44.94 -3.38 36.85
N LEU A 545 43.78 -2.92 37.28
CA LEU A 545 43.01 -1.88 36.61
C LEU A 545 43.55 -0.48 36.96
N MET A 546 43.85 0.32 35.95
CA MET A 546 44.32 1.71 36.12
C MET A 546 43.17 2.73 36.08
N ASN A 547 41.99 2.35 35.63
CA ASN A 547 40.81 3.21 35.65
C ASN A 547 40.44 3.55 37.09
N SER A 548 40.38 4.84 37.43
CA SER A 548 39.75 5.25 38.68
C SER A 548 38.25 4.98 38.64
N LYS A 549 37.66 4.49 39.74
CA LYS A 549 36.27 3.99 39.84
C LYS A 549 35.14 4.95 39.42
N ASN A 550 35.41 6.17 38.92
CA ASN A 550 34.41 7.23 38.68
C ASN A 550 34.54 7.98 37.34
N GLU A 551 34.96 7.34 36.24
CA GLU A 551 34.78 7.97 34.92
C GLU A 551 33.28 7.82 34.52
N TRP A 552 32.60 8.97 34.35
CA TRP A 552 31.15 9.14 34.20
C TRP A 552 30.49 8.20 33.17
N ASN A 553 29.27 7.71 33.48
CA ASN A 553 28.39 6.81 32.70
C ASN A 553 28.47 5.29 32.96
N PHE A 554 28.70 4.85 34.20
CA PHE A 554 28.53 3.44 34.55
C PHE A 554 27.03 3.06 34.59
N PHE A 555 26.53 2.42 33.52
CA PHE A 555 25.29 1.67 33.61
C PHE A 555 25.57 0.30 34.24
N GLN A 556 25.06 0.07 35.44
CA GLN A 556 25.13 -1.24 36.09
C GLN A 556 24.26 -2.21 35.28
N ILE A 557 24.88 -3.10 34.51
CA ILE A 557 24.15 -4.11 33.72
C ILE A 557 23.65 -5.17 34.71
N PRO A 558 22.32 -5.31 34.95
CA PRO A 558 21.81 -6.35 35.82
C PRO A 558 22.16 -7.71 35.22
N ARG A 559 22.99 -8.50 35.93
CA ARG A 559 23.28 -9.89 35.55
C ARG A 559 22.22 -10.77 36.19
N ALA A 560 21.44 -11.47 35.37
CA ALA A 560 20.62 -12.58 35.86
C ALA A 560 21.56 -13.74 36.19
N VAL A 561 21.64 -14.09 37.47
CA VAL A 561 22.27 -15.34 37.90
C VAL A 561 21.24 -16.44 37.61
N ILE A 562 21.57 -17.33 36.67
CA ILE A 562 20.80 -18.56 36.49
C ILE A 562 21.33 -19.50 37.56
N ASP A 563 20.53 -19.69 38.60
CA ASP A 563 20.82 -20.69 39.62
C ASP A 563 20.67 -22.06 38.95
N THR A 564 21.80 -22.73 38.72
CA THR A 564 21.80 -24.15 38.37
C THR A 564 21.78 -24.92 39.68
N SER A 565 20.64 -24.88 40.36
CA SER A 565 20.29 -25.84 41.41
C SER A 565 19.49 -27.00 40.84
#